data_AF-A0A1H5SYW7-F1
#
_entry.id   AF-A0A1H5SYW7-F1
#
_cell.length_a   1.000
_cell.length_b   1.000
_cell.length_c   1.000
_cell.angle_alpha   90.00
_cell.angle_beta   90.00
_cell.angle_gamma   90.00
#
_symmetry.space_group_name_H-M   'P 1'
#
loop_
_entity.id
_entity.type
_entity.pdbx_description
1 polymer ?
#
loop_
_entity_poly.entity_id
_entity_poly.type
_entity_poly.pdbx_seq_one_letter_code
_entity_poly.pdbx_strand_id
1 'polypeptide(L)' 'MAIVDVVCPHCGKEAKATTAPGSQFDGVTTDSPGSNLKSKYGAAENTCSTCGGTFWSYYVTE' A
#
# COMPACT_ATOMS: atom_id res chain seq x y z
N MET A 1 4.08 -11.31 -6.91
CA MET A 1 3.74 -10.21 -5.99
C MET A 1 5.01 -9.84 -5.25
N ALA A 2 5.37 -8.56 -5.23
CA ALA A 2 6.45 -8.09 -4.38
C ALA A 2 5.85 -7.70 -3.02
N ILE A 3 6.60 -7.94 -1.94
CA ILE A 3 6.22 -7.55 -0.59
C ILE A 3 7.23 -6.51 -0.13
N VAL A 4 6.75 -5.34 0.25
CA VAL A 4 7.57 -4.23 0.75
C VAL A 4 7.17 -3.92 2.20
N ASP A 5 8.16 -3.57 3.01
CA ASP A 5 7.93 -3.09 4.37
C ASP A 5 7.55 -1.60 4.32
N VAL A 6 6.41 -1.27 4.93
CA VAL A 6 5.82 0.07 4.96
C VAL A 6 5.38 0.41 6.37
N VAL A 7 5.07 1.68 6.62
CA VAL A 7 4.47 2.09 7.89
C VAL A 7 2.95 2.09 7.75
N CYS A 8 2.27 1.38 8.64
CA CYS A 8 0.82 1.37 8.70
C CYS A 8 0.30 2.76 9.08
N PRO A 9 -0.58 3.37 8.29
CA PRO A 9 -1.15 4.69 8.60
C PRO A 9 -2.06 4.67 9.83
N HIS A 10 -2.60 3.52 10.23
CA HIS A 10 -3.47 3.40 11.41
C HIS A 10 -2.70 3.42 12.73
N CYS A 11 -1.59 2.69 12.81
CA CYS A 11 -0.88 2.45 14.06
C CYS A 11 0.59 2.90 14.06
N GLY A 12 1.10 3.41 12.95
CA GLY A 12 2.49 3.85 12.81
C GLY A 12 3.52 2.72 12.96
N LYS A 13 3.07 1.46 12.88
CA LYS A 13 3.90 0.26 13.01
C LYS A 13 4.28 -0.28 11.62
N GLU A 14 5.38 -1.00 11.58
CA GLU A 14 5.80 -1.72 10.37
C GLU A 14 4.70 -2.69 9.94
N ALA A 15 4.33 -2.61 8.66
CA ALA A 15 3.36 -3.45 8.01
C ALA A 15 3.90 -3.91 6.67
N LYS A 16 3.38 -5.01 6.16
CA LYS A 16 3.75 -5.54 4.86
C LYS A 16 2.71 -5.09 3.84
N ALA A 17 3.16 -4.40 2.80
CA ALA A 17 2.34 -4.08 1.64
C ALA A 17 2.73 -4.98 0.46
N THR A 18 1.72 -5.61 -0.12
CA THR A 18 1.83 -6.34 -1.37
C THR A 18 1.66 -5.38 -2.54
N THR A 19 2.58 -5.45 -3.50
CA THR A 19 2.49 -4.73 -4.77
C THR A 19 2.43 -5.70 -5.94
N ALA A 20 1.93 -5.21 -7.07
CA ALA A 20 1.89 -5.99 -8.30
C ALA A 20 3.32 -6.36 -8.75
N PRO A 21 3.53 -7.59 -9.26
CA PRO A 21 4.83 -7.99 -9.79
C PRO A 21 5.23 -7.10 -10.97
N GLY A 22 6.47 -6.60 -10.95
CA GLY A 22 6.98 -5.67 -11.96
C GLY A 22 6.61 -4.21 -11.72
N SER A 23 5.88 -3.89 -10.64
CA SER A 23 5.56 -2.52 -10.27
C SER A 23 6.52 -1.98 -9.21
N GLN A 24 6.86 -0.70 -9.32
CA GLN A 24 7.70 -0.01 -8.35
C GLN A 24 6.82 0.61 -7.26
N PHE A 25 7.11 0.31 -6.00
CA PHE A 25 6.36 0.89 -4.89
C PHE A 25 6.66 2.40 -4.80
N ASP A 26 5.61 3.23 -4.78
CA ASP A 26 5.72 4.69 -4.81
C ASP A 26 6.05 5.28 -3.43
N GLY A 27 5.98 4.46 -2.36
CA GLY A 27 6.19 4.92 -0.98
C GLY A 27 4.92 5.43 -0.30
N VAL A 28 3.81 5.55 -1.04
CA VAL A 28 2.55 6.09 -0.52
C VAL A 28 1.66 4.97 0.01
N THR A 29 1.37 5.03 1.31
CA THR A 29 0.32 4.27 1.97
C THR A 29 -0.76 5.20 2.54
N THR A 30 -2.01 4.74 2.55
CA THR A 30 -3.15 5.53 3.04
C THR A 30 -4.20 4.60 3.63
N ASP A 31 -4.95 5.05 4.63
CA ASP A 31 -6.11 4.33 5.16
C ASP A 31 -7.30 4.31 4.19
N SER A 32 -7.32 5.21 3.19
CA SER A 32 -8.47 5.43 2.32
C SER A 32 -8.07 5.28 0.85
N PRO A 33 -8.86 4.61 0.00
CA PRO A 33 -8.57 4.52 -1.43
C PRO A 33 -8.75 5.90 -2.08
N GLY A 34 -7.71 6.75 -2.00
CA GLY A 34 -7.64 8.04 -2.64
C GLY A 34 -7.93 7.87 -4.12
N SER A 35 -9.14 8.28 -4.54
CA SER A 35 -9.67 8.01 -5.87
C SER A 35 -8.81 8.63 -6.96
N ASN A 36 -8.11 9.72 -6.66
CA ASN A 36 -7.16 10.39 -7.57
C ASN A 36 -5.87 9.60 -7.80
N LEU A 37 -5.34 8.91 -6.78
CA LEU A 37 -4.10 8.14 -6.92
C LEU A 37 -4.37 6.83 -7.68
N LYS A 38 -5.51 6.18 -7.42
CA LYS A 38 -5.88 4.91 -8.08
C LYS A 38 -6.07 5.02 -9.60
N SER A 39 -6.43 6.20 -10.13
CA SER A 39 -6.56 6.41 -11.58
C SER A 39 -5.22 6.57 -12.31
N LYS A 40 -4.15 6.97 -11.60
CA LYS A 40 -2.81 7.15 -12.18
C LYS A 40 -1.83 6.06 -11.78
N TYR A 41 -2.06 5.41 -10.64
CA TYR A 41 -1.22 4.41 -10.03
C TYR A 41 -2.04 3.17 -9.71
N GLY A 42 -1.41 2.00 -9.77
CA GLY A 42 -2.02 0.79 -9.26
C GLY A 42 -2.16 0.88 -7.74
N ALA A 43 -3.26 0.37 -7.20
CA ALA A 43 -3.52 0.35 -5.75
C ALA A 43 -3.81 -1.08 -5.31
N ALA A 44 -3.12 -1.52 -4.25
CA ALA A 44 -3.37 -2.80 -3.59
C ALA A 44 -3.87 -2.55 -2.16
N GLU A 45 -4.89 -3.31 -1.78
CA GLU A 45 -5.38 -3.35 -0.40
C GLU A 45 -4.50 -4.28 0.43
N ASN A 46 -4.15 -3.86 1.63
CA ASN A 46 -3.30 -4.58 2.56
C ASN A 46 -3.86 -4.48 3.97
N THR A 47 -3.60 -5.49 4.79
CA THR A 47 -4.03 -5.49 6.19
C THR A 47 -2.81 -5.50 7.08
N CYS A 48 -2.72 -4.52 7.98
CA CYS A 48 -1.66 -4.46 8.97
C CYS A 48 -1.84 -5.60 9.97
N SER A 49 -0.90 -6.54 10.02
CA SER A 49 -0.95 -7.67 10.96
C SER A 49 -0.80 -7.22 12.42
N THR A 50 -0.27 -6.03 12.69
CA THR A 50 -0.05 -5.52 14.05
C THR A 50 -1.31 -4.95 14.68
N CYS A 51 -2.03 -4.08 13.96
CA CYS A 51 -3.24 -3.42 14.48
C CYS A 51 -4.54 -3.91 13.83
N GLY A 52 -4.48 -4.79 12.83
CA GLY A 52 -5.63 -5.29 12.08
C GLY A 52 -6.26 -4.27 11.12
N GLY A 53 -5.70 -3.06 11.05
CA GLY A 53 -6.21 -2.00 10.18
C GLY A 53 -5.88 -2.26 8.71
N THR A 54 -6.86 -2.07 7.84
CA THR A 54 -6.71 -2.18 6.39
C THR A 54 -6.24 -0.86 5.80
N PHE A 55 -5.26 -0.89 4.91
CA PHE A 55 -4.70 0.28 4.26
C PHE A 55 -4.38 -0.04 2.80
N TRP A 56 -4.28 1.00 1.98
CA TRP A 56 -3.99 0.93 0.56
C TRP A 56 -2.55 1.35 0.31
N SER A 57 -1.87 0.61 -0.56
CA SER A 57 -0.50 0.89 -1.01
C SER A 57 -0.51 1.19 -2.51
N TYR A 58 0.12 2.28 -2.92
CA TYR A 58 0.20 2.66 -4.33
C TYR A 58 1.52 2.27 -4.97
N TYR A 59 1.46 1.89 -6.25
CA TYR A 59 2.61 1.50 -7.03
C TYR A 59 2.50 2.01 -8.47
N VAL A 60 3.65 2.30 -9.06
CA VAL A 60 3.78 2.73 -10.45
C VAL A 60 3.83 1.47 -11.32
N THR A 61 2.93 1.40 -12.28
CA THR A 61 2.96 0.40 -13.36
C THR A 61 3.59 1.09 -14.57
N GLU A 62 4.85 0.77 -14.87
CA GLU A 62 5.49 1.14 -16.14
C GLU A 62 5.00 0.25 -17.29
#